data_AF-A0A7X3A7L0-F1
#
_entry.id   AF-A0A7X3A7L0-F1
#
_cell.length_a   1.000
_cell.length_b   1.000
_cell.length_c   1.000
_cell.angle_alpha   90.00
_cell.angle_beta   90.00
_cell.angle_gamma   90.00
#
_symmetry.space_group_name_H-M   'P 1'
#
loop_
_entity.id
_entity.type
_entity.pdbx_description
1 polymer ?
#
loop_
_entity_poly.entity_id
_entity_poly.type
_entity_poly.pdbx_seq_one_letter_code
_entity_poly.pdbx_strand_id
1 'polypeptide(L)'
;MSDLLKIMKYDWKRNSSVIIGVAAVFIIVEALLLFGGSRPQWSKELLFVLSMLGFAWLGAANIFLMCKTYASNISSYSRRLLPVSGGWTVLSPLVWGLLGFIVLGAAVYGYILLYDAVNELAFDPLLVTLTNVAGGIFLSLWNLLFMVLVIFFAITIAKSVYRKKLGPWLGIATFFGIQLFISWLEHLIYKSDVNGKITQINSTSENVTMEFDLWTTQTWGSSLIQLVAAVLIFYSIIKLLNKRVQL
;
A
#
# COMPACT_ATOMS: atom_id res chain seq x y z
N MET A 1 4.04 -17.78 -23.14
CA MET A 1 4.54 -16.66 -22.33
C MET A 1 3.35 -15.79 -21.95
N SER A 2 2.88 -15.89 -20.71
CA SER A 2 1.57 -15.40 -20.24
C SER A 2 1.34 -13.93 -20.60
N ASP A 3 0.12 -13.58 -20.99
CA ASP A 3 -0.22 -12.21 -21.38
C ASP A 3 0.02 -11.19 -20.26
N LEU A 4 -0.03 -11.64 -19.00
CA LEU A 4 0.39 -10.89 -17.82
C LEU A 4 1.85 -10.40 -17.92
N LEU A 5 2.80 -11.29 -18.22
CA LEU A 5 4.23 -10.95 -18.30
C LEU A 5 4.50 -9.89 -19.40
N LYS A 6 3.76 -9.94 -20.51
CA LYS A 6 3.88 -8.94 -21.58
C LYS A 6 3.39 -7.57 -21.12
N ILE A 7 2.26 -7.52 -20.41
CA ILE A 7 1.71 -6.26 -19.86
C ILE A 7 2.66 -5.71 -18.80
N MET A 8 3.15 -6.56 -17.90
CA MET A 8 4.11 -6.18 -16.87
C MET A 8 5.40 -5.62 -17.46
N LYS A 9 5.95 -6.21 -18.52
CA LYS A 9 7.13 -5.67 -19.23
C LYS A 9 6.86 -4.28 -19.81
N TYR A 10 5.66 -4.05 -20.34
CA TYR A 10 5.26 -2.76 -20.90
C TYR A 10 5.08 -1.71 -19.80
N ASP A 11 4.44 -2.07 -18.69
CA ASP A 11 4.25 -1.21 -17.51
C ASP A 11 5.62 -0.79 -16.92
N TRP A 12 6.57 -1.73 -16.83
CA TRP A 12 7.96 -1.44 -16.44
C TRP A 12 8.63 -0.44 -17.37
N LYS A 13 8.63 -0.70 -18.68
CA LYS A 13 9.29 0.19 -19.65
C LYS A 13 8.71 1.60 -19.63
N ARG A 14 7.42 1.76 -19.31
CA ARG A 14 6.78 3.09 -19.18
C ARG A 14 7.21 3.83 -17.92
N ASN A 15 7.41 3.11 -16.81
CA ASN A 15 7.64 3.72 -15.50
C ASN A 15 9.12 3.71 -15.08
N SER A 16 9.99 2.99 -15.78
CA SER A 16 11.39 2.74 -15.37
C SER A 16 12.18 4.02 -15.12
N SER A 17 12.07 5.02 -16.00
CA SER A 17 12.81 6.28 -15.83
C SER A 17 12.39 7.03 -14.56
N VAL A 18 11.10 6.99 -14.22
CA VAL A 18 10.59 7.63 -12.99
C VAL A 18 11.03 6.84 -11.76
N ILE A 19 10.91 5.50 -11.81
CA ILE A 19 11.32 4.63 -10.69
C ILE A 19 12.81 4.79 -10.41
N ILE A 20 13.66 4.74 -11.44
CA ILE A 20 15.11 4.88 -11.30
C ILE A 20 15.48 6.29 -10.79
N GLY A 21 14.83 7.33 -11.32
CA GLY A 21 15.08 8.71 -10.88
C GLY A 21 14.72 8.94 -9.41
N VAL A 22 13.53 8.48 -8.99
CA VAL A 22 13.10 8.55 -7.60
C VAL A 22 13.99 7.71 -6.69
N ALA A 23 14.36 6.51 -7.11
CA ALA A 23 15.26 5.63 -6.34
C ALA A 23 16.65 6.26 -6.15
N ALA A 24 17.22 6.87 -7.19
CA ALA A 24 18.54 7.50 -7.10
C ALA A 24 18.56 8.66 -6.10
N VAL A 25 17.57 9.56 -6.18
CA VAL A 25 17.44 10.69 -5.24
C VAL A 25 17.24 10.16 -3.82
N PHE A 26 16.38 9.16 -3.66
CA PHE A 26 16.10 8.57 -2.35
C PHE A 26 17.34 7.95 -1.71
N ILE A 27 18.11 7.15 -2.46
CA ILE A 27 19.35 6.53 -1.97
C ILE A 27 20.35 7.59 -1.49
N ILE A 28 20.47 8.70 -2.22
CA ILE A 28 21.35 9.81 -1.82
C ILE A 28 20.88 10.43 -0.50
N VAL A 29 19.59 10.69 -0.36
CA VAL A 29 19.01 11.28 0.86
C VAL A 29 19.19 10.33 2.06
N GLU A 30 18.86 9.06 1.91
CA GLU A 30 19.02 8.06 2.99
C GLU A 30 20.49 7.88 3.38
N ALA A 31 21.42 7.91 2.42
CA ALA A 31 22.85 7.87 2.73
C ALA A 31 23.29 9.09 3.55
N LEU A 32 22.79 10.29 3.21
CA LEU A 32 23.08 11.50 3.99
C LEU A 32 22.51 11.43 5.41
N LEU A 33 21.33 10.83 5.59
CA LEU A 33 20.72 10.65 6.92
C LEU A 33 21.45 9.59 7.74
N LEU A 34 21.89 8.51 7.11
CA LEU A 34 22.67 7.42 7.75
C LEU A 34 23.96 7.94 8.36
N PHE A 35 24.76 8.69 7.59
CA PHE A 35 26.04 9.27 8.04
C PHE A 35 25.87 10.60 8.79
N GLY A 36 24.68 11.20 8.75
CA GLY A 36 24.38 12.44 9.47
C GLY A 36 24.44 12.29 10.99
N GLY A 37 24.19 11.07 11.51
CA GLY A 37 24.18 10.76 12.94
C GLY A 37 25.53 10.86 13.64
N SER A 38 26.64 10.92 12.88
CA SER A 38 27.98 11.17 13.42
C SER A 38 28.22 12.65 13.78
N ARG A 39 27.29 13.56 13.45
CA ARG A 39 27.43 15.00 13.75
C ARG A 39 26.81 15.33 15.11
N PRO A 40 27.52 16.04 16.00
CA PRO A 40 27.07 16.31 17.37
C PRO A 40 25.82 17.20 17.50
N GLN A 41 25.34 17.82 16.42
CA GLN A 41 24.19 18.73 16.43
C GLN A 41 22.83 18.03 16.17
N TRP A 42 22.84 16.76 15.75
CA TRP A 42 21.62 16.04 15.38
C TRP A 42 21.41 14.84 16.31
N SER A 43 20.18 14.66 16.82
CA SER A 43 19.87 13.44 17.56
C SER A 43 19.72 12.27 16.58
N LYS A 44 20.34 11.13 16.92
CA LYS A 44 20.28 9.89 16.13
C LYS A 44 18.83 9.42 15.95
N GLU A 45 18.02 9.53 17.00
CA GLU A 45 16.59 9.19 16.97
C GLU A 45 15.80 10.03 15.96
N LEU A 46 16.06 11.35 15.89
CA LEU A 46 15.35 12.23 14.96
C LEU A 46 15.72 11.90 13.50
N LEU A 47 17.00 11.61 13.24
CA LEU A 47 17.46 11.21 11.91
C LEU A 47 16.88 9.84 11.49
N PHE A 48 16.76 8.91 12.44
CA PHE A 48 16.10 7.63 12.20
C PHE A 48 14.62 7.80 11.84
N VAL A 49 13.87 8.61 12.60
CA VAL A 49 12.46 8.91 12.30
C VAL A 49 12.32 9.60 10.94
N LEU A 50 13.22 10.53 10.62
CA LEU A 50 13.22 11.22 9.33
C LEU A 50 13.48 10.25 8.16
N SER A 51 14.37 9.27 8.36
CA SER A 51 14.63 8.19 7.39
C SER A 51 13.36 7.33 7.19
N MET A 52 12.70 6.94 8.29
CA MET A 52 11.45 6.17 8.23
C MET A 52 10.32 6.94 7.51
N LEU A 53 10.23 8.26 7.68
CA LEU A 53 9.32 9.11 6.89
C LEU A 53 9.66 9.09 5.39
N GLY A 54 10.95 9.06 5.04
CA GLY A 54 11.40 8.88 3.67
C GLY A 54 10.89 7.57 3.05
N PHE A 55 11.05 6.46 3.76
CA PHE A 55 10.51 5.16 3.30
C PHE A 55 8.98 5.17 3.18
N ALA A 56 8.28 5.82 4.10
CA ALA A 56 6.82 5.99 4.01
C ALA A 56 6.41 6.77 2.74
N TRP A 57 7.17 7.81 2.39
CA TRP A 57 6.97 8.56 1.15
C TRP A 57 7.15 7.70 -0.10
N LEU A 58 8.18 6.84 -0.14
CA LEU A 58 8.35 5.87 -1.22
C LEU A 58 7.20 4.87 -1.31
N GLY A 59 6.69 4.40 -0.17
CA GLY A 59 5.49 3.56 -0.11
C GLY A 59 4.29 4.25 -0.76
N ALA A 60 4.05 5.51 -0.42
CA ALA A 60 2.98 6.31 -1.04
C ALA A 60 3.20 6.54 -2.54
N ALA A 61 4.44 6.82 -2.96
CA ALA A 61 4.80 6.96 -4.36
C ALA A 61 4.56 5.66 -5.15
N ASN A 62 4.84 4.51 -4.58
CA ASN A 62 4.56 3.21 -5.18
C ASN A 62 3.05 3.02 -5.41
N ILE A 63 2.21 3.32 -4.40
CA ILE A 63 0.74 3.31 -4.53
C ILE A 63 0.29 4.24 -5.66
N PHE A 64 0.83 5.46 -5.70
CA PHE A 64 0.49 6.41 -6.75
C PHE A 64 0.85 5.89 -8.15
N LEU A 65 2.00 5.24 -8.31
CA LEU A 65 2.41 4.59 -9.55
C LEU A 65 1.46 3.45 -9.94
N MET A 66 0.99 2.64 -8.99
CA MET A 66 -0.02 1.60 -9.25
C MET A 66 -1.30 2.23 -9.80
N CYS A 67 -1.82 3.27 -9.15
CA CYS A 67 -3.04 3.98 -9.55
C CYS A 67 -2.91 4.63 -10.92
N LYS A 68 -1.79 5.30 -11.20
CA LYS A 68 -1.49 5.90 -12.51
C LYS A 68 -1.42 4.83 -13.61
N THR A 69 -0.78 3.70 -13.30
CA THR A 69 -0.63 2.59 -14.23
C THR A 69 -1.97 1.97 -14.56
N TYR A 70 -2.79 1.68 -13.53
CA TYR A 70 -4.15 1.21 -13.68
C TYR A 70 -5.03 2.16 -14.51
N ALA A 71 -5.01 3.45 -14.19
CA ALA A 71 -5.77 4.46 -14.92
C ALA A 71 -5.35 4.52 -16.40
N SER A 72 -4.05 4.41 -16.70
CA SER A 72 -3.55 4.36 -18.07
C SER A 72 -4.00 3.08 -18.78
N ASN A 73 -3.96 1.94 -18.10
CA ASN A 73 -4.36 0.64 -18.65
C ASN A 73 -5.85 0.63 -19.03
N ILE A 74 -6.74 1.16 -18.18
CA ILE A 74 -8.18 1.36 -18.52
C ILE A 74 -8.37 2.30 -19.71
N SER A 75 -7.56 3.36 -19.81
CA SER A 75 -7.71 4.33 -20.90
C SER A 75 -7.22 3.79 -22.25
N SER A 76 -6.22 2.92 -22.22
CA SER A 76 -5.74 2.21 -23.42
C SER A 76 -6.71 1.08 -23.80
N TYR A 77 -7.34 0.44 -22.81
CA TYR A 77 -8.32 -0.62 -23.04
C TYR A 77 -9.51 -0.16 -23.89
N SER A 78 -10.02 1.06 -23.67
CA SER A 78 -11.08 1.63 -24.52
C SER A 78 -10.64 1.99 -25.95
N ARG A 79 -9.36 1.82 -26.30
CA ARG A 79 -8.79 2.14 -27.62
C ARG A 79 -8.17 0.91 -28.32
N ARG A 80 -8.22 -0.28 -27.72
CA ARG A 80 -7.57 -1.49 -28.26
C ARG A 80 -8.57 -2.38 -29.00
N LEU A 81 -8.17 -2.82 -30.19
CA LEU A 81 -8.81 -3.87 -31.01
C LEU A 81 -8.52 -5.31 -30.50
N LEU A 82 -7.68 -5.47 -29.46
CA LEU A 82 -7.27 -6.77 -28.94
C LEU A 82 -7.90 -7.04 -27.56
N PRO A 83 -8.68 -8.14 -27.42
CA PRO A 83 -9.40 -8.49 -26.20
C PRO A 83 -8.42 -9.05 -25.15
N VAL A 84 -7.84 -8.16 -24.34
CA VAL A 84 -7.15 -8.56 -23.12
C VAL A 84 -8.19 -8.69 -22.02
N SER A 85 -8.32 -9.80 -21.29
CA SER A 85 -9.37 -9.89 -20.27
C SER A 85 -9.24 -8.75 -19.22
N GLY A 86 -10.37 -8.15 -18.82
CA GLY A 86 -10.40 -7.05 -17.87
C GLY A 86 -9.67 -7.36 -16.56
N GLY A 87 -9.64 -8.63 -16.14
CA GLY A 87 -8.90 -9.09 -14.97
C GLY A 87 -7.40 -8.82 -15.03
N TRP A 88 -6.74 -9.00 -16.20
CA TRP A 88 -5.30 -8.76 -16.33
C TRP A 88 -4.93 -7.28 -16.23
N THR A 89 -5.86 -6.38 -16.57
CA THR A 89 -5.64 -4.92 -16.46
C THR A 89 -5.60 -4.43 -15.01
N VAL A 90 -6.29 -5.15 -14.12
CA VAL A 90 -6.32 -4.92 -12.67
C VAL A 90 -5.15 -5.63 -11.99
N LEU A 91 -4.89 -6.89 -12.37
CA LEU A 91 -3.86 -7.72 -11.75
C LEU A 91 -2.43 -7.23 -12.05
N SER A 92 -2.14 -6.73 -13.25
CA SER A 92 -0.77 -6.30 -13.59
C SER A 92 -0.24 -5.18 -12.68
N PRO A 93 -0.94 -4.04 -12.50
CA PRO A 93 -0.48 -3.00 -11.57
C PRO A 93 -0.39 -3.47 -10.12
N LEU A 94 -1.25 -4.41 -9.72
CA LEU A 94 -1.33 -4.92 -8.34
C LEU A 94 -0.14 -5.83 -8.03
N VAL A 95 0.20 -6.77 -8.93
CA VAL A 95 1.39 -7.63 -8.80
C VAL A 95 2.67 -6.81 -8.86
N TRP A 96 2.78 -5.85 -9.80
CA TRP A 96 3.94 -4.96 -9.85
C TRP A 96 4.10 -4.13 -8.58
N GLY A 97 2.99 -3.63 -8.06
CA GLY A 97 2.97 -2.88 -6.84
C GLY A 97 3.41 -3.68 -5.62
N LEU A 98 2.95 -4.93 -5.52
CA LEU A 98 3.37 -5.88 -4.48
C LEU A 98 4.87 -6.16 -4.53
N LEU A 99 5.42 -6.41 -5.71
CA LEU A 99 6.87 -6.57 -5.87
C LEU A 99 7.61 -5.31 -5.40
N GLY A 100 7.09 -4.12 -5.71
CA GLY A 100 7.61 -2.86 -5.20
C GLY A 100 7.61 -2.79 -3.67
N PHE A 101 6.52 -3.20 -3.02
CA PHE A 101 6.45 -3.24 -1.55
C PHE A 101 7.38 -4.27 -0.93
N ILE A 102 7.56 -5.44 -1.54
CA ILE A 102 8.51 -6.46 -1.07
C ILE A 102 9.95 -5.90 -1.12
N VAL A 103 10.32 -5.26 -2.23
CA VAL A 103 11.64 -4.62 -2.39
C VAL A 103 11.82 -3.48 -1.38
N LEU A 104 10.80 -2.64 -1.18
CA LEU A 104 10.84 -1.56 -0.18
C LEU A 104 10.97 -2.12 1.24
N GLY A 105 10.23 -3.18 1.58
CA GLY A 105 10.31 -3.83 2.89
C GLY A 105 11.71 -4.40 3.17
N ALA A 106 12.31 -5.05 2.17
CA ALA A 106 13.70 -5.51 2.26
C ALA A 106 14.69 -4.34 2.40
N ALA A 107 14.47 -3.23 1.69
CA ALA A 107 15.31 -2.04 1.80
C ALA A 107 15.20 -1.36 3.18
N VAL A 108 13.99 -1.25 3.75
CA VAL A 108 13.77 -0.75 5.12
C VAL A 108 14.49 -1.63 6.12
N TYR A 109 14.31 -2.94 6.04
CA TYR A 109 14.96 -3.88 6.96
C TYR A 109 16.49 -3.79 6.88
N GLY A 110 17.05 -3.76 5.66
CA GLY A 110 18.48 -3.57 5.44
C GLY A 110 18.99 -2.22 5.97
N TYR A 111 18.20 -1.15 5.79
CA TYR A 111 18.55 0.17 6.31
C TYR A 111 18.56 0.21 7.84
N ILE A 112 17.59 -0.43 8.51
CA ILE A 112 17.55 -0.50 9.98
C ILE A 112 18.82 -1.19 10.51
N LEU A 113 19.19 -2.34 9.93
CA LEU A 113 20.41 -3.06 10.32
C LEU A 113 21.68 -2.22 10.10
N LEU A 114 21.76 -1.51 8.97
CA LEU A 114 22.89 -0.62 8.68
C LEU A 114 22.92 0.58 9.64
N TYR A 115 21.76 1.16 9.94
CA TYR A 115 21.64 2.32 10.82
C TYR A 115 22.06 1.99 12.25
N ASP A 116 21.62 0.83 12.76
CA ASP A 116 22.06 0.29 14.04
C ASP A 116 23.58 0.09 14.07
N ALA A 117 24.13 -0.61 13.08
CA ALA A 117 25.57 -0.87 13.00
C ALA A 117 26.44 0.41 12.94
N VAL A 118 25.93 1.50 12.36
CA VAL A 118 26.67 2.77 12.19
C VAL A 118 26.47 3.71 13.37
N ASN A 119 25.26 3.75 13.95
CA ASN A 119 24.89 4.75 14.96
C ASN A 119 24.71 4.18 16.37
N GLU A 120 24.85 2.86 16.56
CA GLU A 120 24.73 2.15 17.84
C GLU A 120 23.41 2.49 18.57
N LEU A 121 22.30 2.53 17.83
CA LEU A 121 21.01 2.54 18.51
C LEU A 121 20.82 1.14 19.04
N ALA A 122 20.79 0.96 20.36
CA ALA A 122 20.41 -0.30 21.01
C ALA A 122 18.93 -0.68 20.73
N PHE A 123 18.57 -0.81 19.45
CA PHE A 123 17.37 -1.47 19.01
C PHE A 123 17.54 -2.92 19.41
N ASP A 124 16.60 -3.43 20.18
CA ASP A 124 16.49 -4.86 20.45
C ASP A 124 15.51 -5.46 19.44
N PRO A 125 15.96 -5.89 18.24
CA PRO A 125 15.07 -6.48 17.23
C PRO A 125 14.48 -7.83 17.69
N LEU A 126 14.94 -8.39 18.82
CA LEU A 126 14.53 -9.69 19.35
C LEU A 126 13.30 -9.63 20.27
N LEU A 127 12.79 -8.44 20.63
CA LEU A 127 11.63 -8.30 21.52
C LEU A 127 10.28 -8.56 20.84
N VAL A 128 10.26 -8.81 19.53
CA VAL A 128 9.05 -9.19 18.78
C VAL A 128 9.22 -10.60 18.24
N THR A 129 8.37 -11.53 18.68
CA THR A 129 8.38 -12.91 18.15
C THR A 129 8.23 -12.89 16.62
N LEU A 130 9.02 -13.72 15.93
CA LEU A 130 9.06 -13.80 14.46
C LEU A 130 7.66 -14.02 13.85
N THR A 131 6.79 -14.71 14.58
CA THR A 131 5.37 -14.91 14.29
C THR A 131 4.55 -13.62 14.33
N ASN A 132 4.77 -12.74 15.30
CA ASN A 132 4.07 -11.45 15.39
C ASN A 132 4.55 -10.50 14.29
N VAL A 133 5.84 -10.48 13.98
CA VAL A 133 6.37 -9.68 12.87
C VAL A 133 5.76 -10.14 11.53
N ALA A 134 5.74 -11.44 11.27
CA ALA A 134 5.18 -11.98 10.04
C ALA A 134 3.67 -11.70 9.91
N GLY A 135 2.91 -11.87 11.00
CA GLY A 135 1.47 -11.55 11.03
C GLY A 135 1.20 -10.07 10.79
N GLY A 136 1.99 -9.18 11.40
CA GLY A 136 1.85 -7.73 11.24
C GLY A 136 2.18 -7.25 9.83
N ILE A 137 3.23 -7.80 9.21
CA ILE A 137 3.58 -7.53 7.81
C ILE A 137 2.45 -8.00 6.89
N PHE A 138 1.94 -9.21 7.11
CA PHE A 138 0.85 -9.75 6.30
C PHE A 138 -0.41 -8.89 6.38
N LEU A 139 -0.85 -8.54 7.59
CA LEU A 139 -2.04 -7.68 7.81
C LEU A 139 -1.85 -6.28 7.22
N SER A 140 -0.65 -5.71 7.34
CA SER A 140 -0.34 -4.40 6.76
C SER A 140 -0.37 -4.43 5.24
N LEU A 141 0.25 -5.45 4.62
CA LEU A 141 0.20 -5.65 3.18
C LEU A 141 -1.23 -5.92 2.70
N TRP A 142 -2.01 -6.69 3.45
CA TRP A 142 -3.41 -6.98 3.16
C TRP A 142 -4.27 -5.72 3.18
N ASN A 143 -4.17 -4.90 4.22
CA ASN A 143 -4.88 -3.62 4.31
C ASN A 143 -4.49 -2.66 3.17
N LEU A 144 -3.20 -2.59 2.83
CA LEU A 144 -2.72 -1.80 1.70
C LEU A 144 -3.29 -2.29 0.37
N LEU A 145 -3.29 -3.60 0.13
CA LEU A 145 -3.87 -4.21 -1.06
C LEU A 145 -5.36 -3.91 -1.18
N PHE A 146 -6.09 -4.06 -0.07
CA PHE A 146 -7.50 -3.76 0.00
C PHE A 146 -7.77 -2.29 -0.35
N MET A 147 -7.01 -1.37 0.25
CA MET A 147 -7.11 0.06 -0.03
C MET A 147 -6.84 0.39 -1.51
N VAL A 148 -5.79 -0.18 -2.10
CA VAL A 148 -5.48 -0.02 -3.54
C VAL A 148 -6.62 -0.51 -4.42
N LEU A 149 -7.23 -1.66 -4.06
CA LEU A 149 -8.35 -2.22 -4.80
C LEU A 149 -9.60 -1.33 -4.74
N VAL A 150 -9.89 -0.72 -3.58
CA VAL A 150 -10.96 0.28 -3.44
C VAL A 150 -10.66 1.51 -4.30
N ILE A 151 -9.41 1.99 -4.34
CA ILE A 151 -9.01 3.10 -5.23
C ILE A 151 -9.20 2.72 -6.69
N PHE A 152 -8.83 1.51 -7.10
CA PHE A 152 -9.04 1.04 -8.47
C PHE A 152 -10.52 1.01 -8.83
N PHE A 153 -11.38 0.57 -7.92
CA PHE A 153 -12.82 0.61 -8.12
C PHE A 153 -13.35 2.04 -8.26
N ALA A 154 -12.91 2.96 -7.40
CA ALA A 154 -13.25 4.37 -7.49
C ALA A 154 -12.81 4.98 -8.83
N ILE A 155 -11.60 4.68 -9.31
CA ILE A 155 -11.12 5.09 -10.65
C ILE A 155 -12.00 4.51 -11.76
N THR A 156 -12.43 3.27 -11.61
CA THR A 156 -13.28 2.58 -12.61
C THR A 156 -14.64 3.26 -12.72
N ILE A 157 -15.26 3.60 -11.58
CA ILE A 157 -16.51 4.37 -11.52
C ILE A 157 -16.32 5.79 -12.07
N ALA A 158 -15.24 6.47 -11.68
CA ALA A 158 -14.96 7.82 -12.18
C ALA A 158 -14.84 7.86 -13.72
N LYS A 159 -14.30 6.79 -14.33
CA LYS A 159 -14.15 6.66 -15.79
C LYS A 159 -15.36 6.05 -16.51
N SER A 160 -16.30 5.43 -15.80
CA SER A 160 -17.53 4.91 -16.39
C SER A 160 -18.57 6.01 -16.62
N VAL A 161 -18.51 7.09 -15.84
CA VAL A 161 -19.40 8.24 -16.00
C VAL A 161 -19.07 9.03 -17.28
N TYR A 162 -20.05 9.16 -18.16
CA TYR A 162 -19.92 9.87 -19.45
C TYR A 162 -19.59 11.38 -19.30
N ARG A 163 -20.05 12.01 -18.20
CA ARG A 163 -19.76 13.41 -17.90
C ARG A 163 -18.36 13.57 -17.31
N LYS A 164 -17.39 13.92 -18.17
CA LYS A 164 -15.96 14.14 -17.81
C LYS A 164 -15.73 15.06 -16.60
N LYS A 165 -16.61 16.03 -16.34
CA LYS A 165 -16.49 16.96 -15.20
C LYS A 165 -16.97 16.40 -13.85
N LEU A 166 -17.87 15.40 -13.87
CA LEU A 166 -18.44 14.80 -12.65
C LEU A 166 -17.73 13.49 -12.23
N GLY A 167 -17.01 12.85 -13.15
CA GLY A 167 -16.30 11.59 -12.91
C GLY A 167 -15.39 11.60 -11.67
N PRO A 168 -14.46 12.58 -11.52
CA PRO A 168 -13.54 12.60 -10.38
C PRO A 168 -14.25 12.70 -9.02
N TRP A 169 -15.28 13.55 -8.92
CA TRP A 169 -16.08 13.71 -7.70
C TRP A 169 -16.82 12.43 -7.32
N LEU A 170 -17.39 11.72 -8.30
CA LEU A 170 -18.06 10.45 -8.04
C LEU A 170 -17.06 9.37 -7.57
N GLY A 171 -15.85 9.35 -8.12
CA GLY A 171 -14.78 8.46 -7.66
C GLY A 171 -14.44 8.71 -6.18
N ILE A 172 -14.24 9.97 -5.81
CA ILE A 172 -13.95 10.37 -4.42
C ILE A 172 -15.09 9.94 -3.48
N ALA A 173 -16.34 10.27 -3.86
CA ALA A 173 -17.51 9.88 -3.07
C ALA A 173 -17.63 8.35 -2.90
N THR A 174 -17.29 7.59 -3.94
CA THR A 174 -17.30 6.12 -3.87
C THR A 174 -16.22 5.60 -2.92
N PHE A 175 -15.00 6.15 -2.98
CA PHE A 175 -13.93 5.76 -2.07
C PHE A 175 -14.34 5.94 -0.61
N PHE A 176 -14.80 7.14 -0.24
CA PHE A 176 -15.26 7.40 1.12
C PHE A 176 -16.49 6.58 1.49
N GLY A 177 -17.44 6.42 0.57
CA GLY A 177 -18.64 5.62 0.79
C GLY A 177 -18.32 4.17 1.13
N ILE A 178 -17.36 3.54 0.43
CA ILE A 178 -16.94 2.16 0.71
C ILE A 178 -16.23 2.07 2.07
N GLN A 179 -15.32 3.00 2.37
CA GLN A 179 -14.61 2.99 3.64
C GLN A 179 -15.56 3.16 4.83
N LEU A 180 -16.50 4.08 4.73
CA LEU A 180 -17.55 4.28 5.74
C LEU A 180 -18.46 3.06 5.87
N PHE A 181 -18.85 2.46 4.74
CA PHE A 181 -19.69 1.27 4.75
C PHE A 181 -19.01 0.09 5.45
N ILE A 182 -17.73 -0.15 5.18
CA ILE A 182 -16.96 -1.23 5.81
C ILE A 182 -16.75 -0.96 7.29
N SER A 183 -16.36 0.27 7.65
CA SER A 183 -16.19 0.66 9.05
C SER A 183 -17.50 0.51 9.84
N TRP A 184 -18.63 0.88 9.24
CA TRP A 184 -19.95 0.66 9.82
C TRP A 184 -20.28 -0.82 9.99
N LEU A 185 -19.94 -1.66 9.02
CA LEU A 185 -20.14 -3.12 9.06
C LEU A 185 -19.30 -3.77 10.16
N GLU A 186 -18.04 -3.37 10.30
CA GLU A 186 -17.14 -3.83 11.35
C GLU A 186 -17.65 -3.42 12.74
N HIS A 187 -18.10 -2.17 12.89
CA HIS A 187 -18.67 -1.70 14.16
C HIS A 187 -19.93 -2.48 14.54
N LEU A 188 -20.80 -2.79 13.57
CA LEU A 188 -22.03 -3.56 13.80
C LEU A 188 -21.73 -4.99 14.29
N ILE A 189 -20.68 -5.63 13.75
CA ILE A 189 -20.33 -7.02 14.07
C ILE A 189 -19.56 -7.11 15.40
N TYR A 190 -18.57 -6.24 15.60
CA TYR A 190 -17.65 -6.36 16.74
C TYR A 190 -18.06 -5.51 17.95
N LYS A 191 -19.07 -4.63 17.82
CA LYS A 191 -19.61 -3.74 18.89
C LYS A 191 -18.53 -3.00 19.68
N SER A 192 -17.38 -2.76 19.06
CA SER A 192 -16.19 -2.16 19.65
C SER A 192 -15.81 -0.94 18.83
N ASP A 193 -15.34 0.11 19.50
CA ASP A 193 -14.75 1.27 18.81
C ASP A 193 -13.58 0.78 17.98
N VAL A 194 -13.64 1.04 16.67
CA VAL A 194 -12.73 0.54 15.62
C VAL A 194 -11.34 1.20 15.70
N ASN A 195 -10.93 1.64 16.88
CA ASN A 195 -9.53 1.79 17.20
C ASN A 195 -9.05 0.43 17.67
N GLY A 196 -8.76 -0.45 16.72
CA GLY A 196 -7.96 -1.64 17.02
C GLY A 196 -6.78 -1.18 17.85
N LYS A 197 -6.75 -1.55 19.13
CA LYS A 197 -5.60 -1.37 20.02
C LYS A 197 -4.51 -2.32 19.51
N ILE A 198 -3.95 -1.99 18.36
CA ILE A 198 -2.72 -2.59 17.84
C ILE A 198 -1.55 -2.07 18.68
N THR A 199 -1.75 -0.97 19.41
CA THR A 199 -0.78 -0.41 20.35
C THR A 199 -1.49 0.05 21.61
N GLN A 200 -1.29 -0.65 22.72
CA GLN A 200 -1.50 -0.04 24.04
C GLN A 200 -0.21 0.67 24.43
N ILE A 201 -0.19 2.00 24.30
CA ILE A 201 0.91 2.82 24.80
C ILE A 201 0.65 3.00 26.30
N ASN A 202 1.26 2.15 27.12
CA ASN A 202 1.31 2.40 28.56
C ASN A 202 2.49 3.34 28.82
N SER A 203 2.21 4.62 28.98
CA SER A 203 3.20 5.59 29.42
C SER A 203 3.30 5.55 30.94
N THR A 204 4.17 4.69 31.48
CA THR A 204 4.77 4.94 32.80
C THR A 204 6.00 5.81 32.59
N SER A 205 6.32 6.67 33.58
CA SER A 205 7.25 7.81 33.47
C SER A 205 8.66 7.53 32.95
N GLU A 206 9.05 6.29 32.71
CA GLU A 206 10.38 5.91 32.24
C GLU A 206 10.40 4.90 31.09
N ASN A 207 9.28 4.34 30.61
CA ASN A 207 9.27 3.42 29.47
C ASN A 207 7.96 3.49 28.68
N VAL A 208 8.09 3.58 27.34
CA VAL A 208 6.98 3.39 26.40
C VAL A 208 7.00 1.95 25.95
N THR A 209 6.13 1.12 26.51
CA THR A 209 5.90 -0.23 25.98
C THR A 209 4.77 -0.19 24.94
N MET A 210 5.03 -0.75 23.76
CA MET A 210 4.02 -0.97 22.72
C MET A 210 3.69 -2.45 22.67
N GLU A 211 2.52 -2.84 23.17
CA GLU A 211 2.02 -4.21 23.01
C GLU A 211 1.23 -4.32 21.71
N PHE A 212 1.69 -5.23 20.83
CA PHE A 212 1.04 -5.59 19.57
C PHE A 212 0.30 -6.92 19.73
N ASP A 213 -1.02 -6.88 19.96
CA ASP A 213 -1.84 -8.08 19.89
C ASP A 213 -2.41 -8.28 18.48
N LEU A 214 -1.63 -9.00 17.67
CA LEU A 214 -1.95 -9.30 16.26
C LEU A 214 -2.77 -10.58 16.09
N TRP A 215 -3.04 -11.31 17.19
CA TRP A 215 -3.73 -12.61 17.18
C TRP A 215 -5.12 -12.54 17.80
N THR A 216 -5.75 -11.36 17.81
CA THR A 216 -7.14 -11.23 18.24
C THR A 216 -8.12 -11.71 17.16
N THR A 217 -9.25 -12.25 17.60
CA THR A 217 -10.37 -12.63 16.73
C THR A 217 -10.93 -11.45 15.95
N GLN A 218 -10.79 -10.23 16.48
CA GLN A 218 -11.22 -8.99 15.84
C GLN A 218 -10.33 -8.62 14.64
N THR A 219 -9.01 -8.70 14.76
CA THR A 219 -8.07 -8.36 13.67
C THR A 219 -8.23 -9.29 12.46
N TRP A 220 -8.30 -10.59 12.71
CA TRP A 220 -8.51 -11.60 11.68
C TRP A 220 -9.94 -11.60 11.13
N GLY A 221 -10.92 -11.28 11.98
CA GLY A 221 -12.32 -11.12 11.60
C GLY A 221 -12.55 -9.95 10.63
N SER A 222 -11.96 -8.78 10.91
CA SER A 222 -11.94 -7.64 9.99
C SER A 222 -11.29 -8.02 8.65
N SER A 223 -10.17 -8.75 8.68
CA SER A 223 -9.49 -9.22 7.45
C SER A 223 -10.38 -10.11 6.57
N LEU A 224 -11.23 -10.95 7.18
CA LEU A 224 -12.19 -11.78 6.43
C LEU A 224 -13.32 -10.95 5.79
N ILE A 225 -13.83 -9.93 6.48
CA ILE A 225 -14.83 -9.00 5.91
C ILE A 225 -14.23 -8.27 4.70
N GLN A 226 -13.00 -7.79 4.84
CA GLN A 226 -12.26 -7.17 3.74
C GLN A 226 -12.04 -8.14 2.59
N LEU A 227 -11.80 -9.43 2.84
CA LEU A 227 -11.65 -10.44 1.79
C LEU A 227 -12.93 -10.61 0.98
N VAL A 228 -14.07 -10.74 1.64
CA VAL A 228 -15.37 -10.82 0.95
C VAL A 228 -15.62 -9.55 0.14
N ALA A 229 -15.38 -8.37 0.73
CA ALA A 229 -15.51 -7.09 0.03
C ALA A 229 -14.55 -6.98 -1.16
N ALA A 230 -13.31 -7.46 -1.04
CA ALA A 230 -12.31 -7.42 -2.10
C ALA A 230 -12.74 -8.26 -3.30
N VAL A 231 -13.26 -9.47 -3.07
CA VAL A 231 -13.79 -10.33 -4.13
C VAL A 231 -14.96 -9.66 -4.84
N LEU A 232 -15.90 -9.08 -4.09
CA LEU A 232 -17.05 -8.35 -4.66
C LEU A 232 -16.62 -7.13 -5.49
N ILE A 233 -15.68 -6.35 -4.98
CA ILE A 233 -15.14 -5.18 -5.67
C ILE A 233 -14.41 -5.62 -6.94
N PHE A 234 -13.54 -6.62 -6.87
CA PHE A 234 -12.81 -7.14 -8.02
C PHE A 234 -13.75 -7.65 -9.12
N TYR A 235 -14.76 -8.43 -8.75
CA TYR A 235 -15.81 -8.88 -9.67
C TYR A 235 -16.57 -7.70 -10.30
N SER A 236 -16.91 -6.70 -9.50
CA SER A 236 -17.60 -5.48 -9.97
C SER A 236 -16.76 -4.68 -10.95
N ILE A 237 -15.44 -4.56 -10.73
CA ILE A 237 -14.50 -3.93 -11.67
C ILE A 237 -14.55 -4.66 -13.02
N ILE A 238 -14.41 -5.99 -13.02
CA ILE A 238 -14.42 -6.78 -14.27
C ILE A 238 -15.74 -6.61 -15.02
N LYS A 239 -16.88 -6.67 -14.31
CA LYS A 239 -18.21 -6.50 -14.90
C LYS A 239 -18.38 -5.12 -15.52
N LEU A 240 -17.92 -4.05 -14.84
CA LEU A 240 -17.98 -2.68 -15.36
C LEU A 240 -17.06 -2.49 -16.56
N LEU A 241 -15.85 -3.08 -16.54
CA LEU A 241 -14.91 -3.03 -17.66
C LEU A 241 -15.47 -3.73 -18.90
N ASN A 242 -16.05 -4.92 -18.75
CA ASN A 242 -16.63 -5.65 -19.87
C ASN A 242 -17.86 -4.95 -20.45
N LYS A 243 -18.72 -4.36 -19.61
CA LYS A 243 -19.90 -3.60 -20.09
C LYS A 243 -19.50 -2.35 -20.88
N ARG A 244 -18.39 -1.70 -20.51
CA ARG A 244 -17.87 -0.52 -21.21
C ARG A 244 -17.32 -0.83 -22.61
N VAL A 245 -16.90 -2.06 -22.88
CA VAL A 245 -16.42 -2.49 -24.21
C VAL A 245 -17.57 -2.71 -25.20
N GLN A 246 -18.80 -2.88 -24.72
CA GLN A 246 -19.99 -3.07 -25.55
C GLN A 246 -20.71 -1.75 -25.94
N LEU A 247 -20.15 -0.60 -25.57
CA LEU A 247 -20.59 0.74 -25.98
C LEU A 247 -19.62 1.32 -27.01
#